data_AF-A0AB37HB16-F1
#
_entry.id   AF-A0AB37HB16-F1
#
_cell.length_a   1.000
_cell.length_b   1.000
_cell.length_c   1.000
_cell.angle_alpha   90.00
_cell.angle_beta   90.00
_cell.angle_gamma   90.00
#
_symmetry.space_group_name_H-M   'P 1'
#
loop_
_entity.id
_entity.type
_entity.pdbx_description
1 polymer ?
#
loop_
_entity_poly.entity_id
_entity_poly.type
_entity_poly.pdbx_seq_one_letter_code
_entity_poly.pdbx_strand_id
1 'polypeptide(L)'
;MEKDAEFLKVQSFLEDILILHGLRRNLALLLFEMFPYLNGQNQIIVNAFMKKELAEKTETSKGTIDNAILKMNEVGLLERIDRGTYTFHPVLFKIRNLLKNDSAKVTITYTAKDRTFDIE
;
A
#
# COMPACT_ATOMS: atom_id res chain seq x y z
N MET A 1 8.08 18.89 0.26
CA MET A 1 9.40 18.91 -0.42
C MET A 1 10.11 17.56 -0.32
N GLU A 2 10.56 17.11 0.86
CA GLU A 2 11.25 15.80 1.00
C GLU A 2 10.32 14.62 0.72
N LYS A 3 9.12 14.65 1.32
CA LYS A 3 8.10 13.61 1.14
C LYS A 3 7.60 13.47 -0.30
N ASP A 4 7.50 14.59 -1.03
CA ASP A 4 7.10 14.57 -2.44
C ASP A 4 8.18 13.89 -3.28
N ALA A 5 9.46 14.16 -2.98
CA ALA A 5 10.58 13.48 -3.62
C ALA A 5 10.63 11.98 -3.28
N GLU A 6 10.35 11.60 -2.03
CA GLU A 6 10.24 10.20 -1.62
C GLU A 6 9.08 9.49 -2.34
N PHE A 7 7.92 10.13 -2.44
CA PHE A 7 6.78 9.58 -3.15
C PHE A 7 7.12 9.35 -4.63
N LEU A 8 7.77 10.32 -5.29
CA LEU A 8 8.20 10.17 -6.69
C LEU A 8 9.12 8.96 -6.91
N LYS A 9 9.97 8.59 -5.95
CA LYS A 9 10.84 7.40 -6.05
C LYS A 9 10.04 6.08 -6.08
N VAL A 10 8.87 6.04 -5.44
CA VAL A 10 8.08 4.81 -5.24
C VAL A 10 6.77 4.80 -6.02
N GLN A 11 6.40 5.93 -6.61
CA GLN A 11 5.09 6.13 -7.25
C GLN A 11 4.82 5.09 -8.34
N SER A 12 5.72 4.96 -9.32
CA SER A 12 5.51 4.01 -10.44
C SER A 12 5.37 2.58 -9.95
N PHE A 13 6.18 2.19 -8.96
CA PHE A 13 6.08 0.87 -8.33
C PHE A 13 4.72 0.64 -7.67
N LEU A 14 4.24 1.62 -6.89
CA LEU A 14 2.93 1.53 -6.23
C LEU A 14 1.78 1.47 -7.25
N GLU A 15 1.85 2.28 -8.30
CA GLU A 15 0.87 2.27 -9.39
C GLU A 15 0.83 0.92 -10.09
N ASP A 16 1.99 0.32 -10.40
CA ASP A 16 2.07 -1.00 -11.03
C ASP A 16 1.48 -2.09 -10.14
N ILE A 17 1.84 -2.12 -8.86
CA ILE A 17 1.27 -3.08 -7.90
C ILE A 17 -0.25 -2.91 -7.79
N LEU A 18 -0.76 -1.68 -7.75
CA LEU A 18 -2.21 -1.41 -7.73
C LEU A 18 -2.91 -1.96 -8.99
N ILE A 19 -2.37 -1.66 -10.18
CA ILE A 19 -2.93 -2.13 -11.46
C ILE A 19 -2.94 -3.65 -11.50
N LEU A 20 -1.85 -4.30 -11.08
CA LEU A 20 -1.76 -5.74 -11.02
C LEU A 20 -2.91 -6.28 -10.14
N HIS A 21 -3.17 -5.67 -8.98
CA HIS A 21 -4.30 -6.04 -8.11
C HIS A 21 -5.68 -5.54 -8.58
N GLY A 22 -5.81 -4.99 -9.80
CA GLY A 22 -7.09 -4.52 -10.35
C GLY A 22 -7.59 -3.22 -9.70
N LEU A 23 -6.71 -2.49 -9.01
CA LEU A 23 -7.01 -1.23 -8.33
C LEU A 23 -6.61 -0.02 -9.19
N ARG A 24 -7.14 1.15 -8.82
CA ARG A 24 -6.87 2.42 -9.51
C ARG A 24 -5.52 2.99 -9.06
N ARG A 25 -4.74 3.51 -10.02
CA ARG A 25 -3.42 4.14 -9.79
C ARG A 25 -3.43 5.28 -8.78
N ASN A 26 -4.53 6.04 -8.72
CA ASN A 26 -4.66 7.17 -7.81
C ASN A 26 -4.67 6.78 -6.32
N LEU A 27 -4.75 5.49 -6.00
CA LEU A 27 -4.57 4.99 -4.64
C LEU A 27 -3.10 4.88 -4.21
N ALA A 28 -2.14 5.16 -5.11
CA ALA A 28 -0.71 5.06 -4.81
C ALA A 28 -0.30 6.00 -3.67
N LEU A 29 -0.78 7.25 -3.72
CA LEU A 29 -0.52 8.21 -2.64
C LEU A 29 -1.08 7.70 -1.30
N LEU A 30 -2.28 7.14 -1.29
CA LEU A 30 -2.87 6.57 -0.08
C LEU A 30 -2.01 5.43 0.49
N LEU A 31 -1.56 4.48 -0.34
CA LEU A 31 -0.68 3.39 0.11
C LEU A 31 0.64 3.92 0.69
N PHE A 32 1.23 4.90 0.03
CA PHE A 32 2.44 5.56 0.53
C PHE A 32 2.20 6.23 1.88
N GLU A 33 1.10 6.96 2.02
CA GLU A 33 0.71 7.64 3.25
C GLU A 33 0.38 6.68 4.40
N MET A 34 -0.04 5.45 4.10
CA MET A 34 -0.26 4.42 5.11
C MET A 34 1.05 3.83 5.65
N PHE A 35 2.14 3.89 4.88
CA PHE A 35 3.42 3.25 5.19
C PHE A 35 4.02 3.66 6.55
N PRO A 36 4.03 4.95 6.96
CA PRO A 36 4.56 5.37 8.25
C PRO A 36 3.77 4.87 9.47
N TYR A 37 2.55 4.37 9.29
CA TYR A 37 1.72 3.86 10.39
C TYR A 37 2.00 2.38 10.72
N LEU A 38 2.92 1.73 10.02
CA LEU A 38 3.38 0.38 10.33
C LEU A 38 4.07 0.36 11.70
N ASN A 39 3.61 -0.49 12.61
CA ASN A 39 4.30 -0.76 13.87
C ASN A 39 5.50 -1.71 13.67
N GLY A 40 6.20 -2.02 14.77
CA GLY A 40 7.36 -2.92 14.75
C GLY A 40 7.05 -4.35 14.27
N GLN A 41 5.78 -4.75 14.23
CA GLN A 41 5.29 -6.03 13.74
C GLN A 41 4.75 -5.96 12.30
N ASN A 42 4.98 -4.85 11.59
CA ASN A 42 4.43 -4.56 10.27
C ASN A 42 2.88 -4.55 10.21
N GLN A 43 2.24 -4.17 11.31
CA GLN A 43 0.79 -4.04 11.40
C GLN A 43 0.38 -2.57 11.38
N ILE A 44 -0.84 -2.32 10.91
CA ILE A 44 -1.47 -1.00 10.84
C ILE A 44 -2.79 -1.06 11.61
N ILE A 45 -2.93 -0.15 12.57
CA ILE A 45 -4.18 0.03 13.32
C ILE A 45 -4.99 1.14 12.66
N VAL A 46 -5.95 0.75 11.83
CA VAL A 46 -6.88 1.64 11.12
C VAL A 46 -7.98 2.09 12.07
N ASN A 47 -7.70 3.17 12.81
CA ASN A 47 -8.67 3.83 13.68
C ASN A 47 -9.27 5.10 13.03
N ALA A 48 -10.20 5.75 13.73
CA ALA A 48 -10.86 6.96 13.22
C ALA A 48 -9.90 8.13 12.99
N PHE A 49 -8.84 8.22 13.80
CA PHE A 49 -7.83 9.28 13.72
C PHE A 49 -6.96 9.12 12.48
N MET A 50 -6.37 7.94 12.28
CA MET A 50 -5.58 7.62 11.08
C MET A 50 -6.37 7.90 9.80
N LYS A 51 -7.63 7.47 9.73
CA LYS A 51 -8.47 7.72 8.55
C LYS A 51 -8.72 9.20 8.27
N LYS A 52 -8.82 10.02 9.32
CA LYS A 52 -8.94 11.47 9.19
C LYS A 52 -7.64 12.06 8.64
N GLU A 53 -6.50 11.68 9.19
CA GLU A 53 -5.20 12.15 8.69
C GLU A 53 -4.94 11.74 7.24
N LEU A 54 -5.27 10.50 6.87
CA LEU A 54 -5.13 10.05 5.48
C LEU A 54 -6.04 10.81 4.52
N ALA A 55 -7.27 11.10 4.93
CA ALA A 55 -8.21 11.91 4.15
C ALA A 55 -7.64 13.31 3.88
N GLU A 56 -7.07 13.96 4.91
CA GLU A 56 -6.42 15.27 4.78
C GLU A 56 -5.19 15.21 3.87
N LYS A 57 -4.28 14.24 4.07
CA LYS A 57 -3.02 14.10 3.30
C LYS A 57 -3.24 13.73 1.83
N THR A 58 -4.34 13.05 1.54
CA THR A 58 -4.69 12.63 0.17
C THR A 58 -5.72 13.54 -0.50
N GLU A 59 -6.17 14.59 0.20
CA GLU A 59 -7.23 15.50 -0.26
C GLU A 59 -8.51 14.74 -0.67
N THR A 60 -8.87 13.70 0.10
CA THR A 60 -10.06 12.88 -0.13
C THR A 60 -11.01 12.86 1.06
N SER A 61 -12.20 12.27 0.89
CA SER A 61 -13.14 12.10 2.00
C SER A 61 -12.76 10.88 2.84
N LYS A 62 -13.11 10.91 4.14
CA LYS A 62 -12.99 9.72 5.02
C LYS A 62 -13.70 8.48 4.44
N GLY A 63 -14.86 8.68 3.80
CA GLY A 63 -15.58 7.58 3.14
C GLY A 63 -14.80 6.98 1.95
N THR A 64 -14.04 7.81 1.24
CA THR A 64 -13.10 7.35 0.20
C THR A 64 -11.98 6.49 0.80
N ILE A 65 -11.42 6.90 1.94
CA ILE A 65 -10.41 6.12 2.67
C ILE A 65 -10.97 4.77 3.12
N ASP A 66 -12.16 4.76 3.73
CA ASP A 66 -12.84 3.53 4.16
C ASP A 66 -13.04 2.55 2.99
N ASN A 67 -13.54 3.05 1.86
CA ASN A 67 -13.74 2.25 0.65
C ASN A 67 -12.42 1.75 0.04
N ALA A 68 -11.36 2.55 0.08
CA ALA A 68 -10.07 2.15 -0.46
C ALA A 68 -9.43 1.04 0.37
N ILE A 69 -9.47 1.15 1.71
CA ILE A 69 -8.95 0.11 2.62
C ILE A 69 -9.72 -1.20 2.44
N LEU A 70 -11.05 -1.12 2.33
CA LEU A 70 -11.90 -2.29 2.07
C LEU A 70 -11.50 -2.99 0.76
N LYS A 71 -11.37 -2.23 -0.34
CA LYS A 71 -10.97 -2.77 -1.65
C LYS A 71 -9.58 -3.37 -1.64
N MET A 72 -8.61 -2.71 -1.00
CA MET A 72 -7.26 -3.25 -0.87
C MET A 72 -7.24 -4.56 -0.07
N ASN A 73 -8.13 -4.69 0.92
CA ASN A 73 -8.31 -5.94 1.64
C ASN A 73 -8.96 -7.04 0.79
N GLU A 74 -9.98 -6.71 0.01
CA GLU A 74 -10.65 -7.67 -0.90
C GLU A 74 -9.69 -8.28 -1.92
N VAL A 75 -8.74 -7.49 -2.43
CA VAL A 75 -7.76 -7.96 -3.43
C VAL A 75 -6.47 -8.51 -2.80
N GLY A 76 -6.39 -8.62 -1.46
CA GLY A 76 -5.25 -9.19 -0.75
C GLY A 76 -4.02 -8.29 -0.67
N LEU A 77 -4.13 -6.99 -1.00
CA LEU A 77 -3.04 -6.02 -0.87
C LEU A 77 -2.88 -5.54 0.59
N LEU A 78 -3.99 -5.52 1.32
CA LEU A 78 -4.03 -5.51 2.78
C LEU A 78 -4.60 -6.83 3.24
N GLU A 79 -4.13 -7.34 4.37
CA GLU A 79 -4.72 -8.52 5.00
C GLU A 79 -5.19 -8.13 6.40
N ARG A 80 -6.48 -8.30 6.66
CA ARG A 80 -7.05 -8.03 7.98
C ARG A 80 -6.67 -9.13 8.96
N ILE A 81 -5.93 -8.77 10.00
CA ILE A 81 -5.54 -9.69 11.08
C ILE A 81 -6.49 -9.63 12.28
N ASP A 82 -7.15 -8.49 12.51
CA ASP A 82 -8.17 -8.31 13.55
C ASP A 82 -9.11 -7.13 13.21
N ARG A 83 -10.05 -6.78 14.08
CA ARG A 83 -10.93 -5.62 13.94
C ARG A 83 -10.13 -4.31 13.92
N GLY A 84 -10.09 -3.70 12.73
CA GLY A 84 -9.37 -2.45 12.51
C GLY A 84 -7.86 -2.64 12.40
N THR A 85 -7.35 -3.87 12.36
CA THR A 85 -5.92 -4.16 12.30
C THR A 85 -5.61 -4.92 11.03
N TYR A 86 -4.64 -4.42 10.28
CA TYR A 86 -4.24 -4.95 8.97
C TYR A 86 -2.73 -5.12 8.89
N THR A 87 -2.27 -6.01 8.01
CA THR A 87 -0.88 -6.05 7.54
C THR A 87 -0.83 -5.77 6.05
N PHE A 88 0.31 -5.28 5.56
CA PHE A 88 0.57 -5.14 4.14
C PHE A 88 0.91 -6.49 3.51
N HIS A 89 0.47 -6.68 2.27
CA HIS A 89 1.04 -7.72 1.43
C HIS A 89 2.57 -7.52 1.35
N PRO A 90 3.38 -8.59 1.48
CA PRO A 90 4.83 -8.48 1.56
C PRO A 90 5.48 -7.63 0.44
N VAL A 91 4.89 -7.65 -0.76
CA VAL A 91 5.41 -6.90 -1.93
C VAL A 91 5.56 -5.41 -1.65
N LEU A 92 4.70 -4.83 -0.81
CA LEU A 92 4.74 -3.42 -0.46
C LEU A 92 5.97 -3.04 0.37
N PHE A 93 6.64 -3.99 1.04
CA PHE A 93 7.86 -3.68 1.79
C PHE A 93 9.06 -3.33 0.88
N LYS A 94 8.97 -3.59 -0.43
CA LYS A 94 9.95 -3.10 -1.42
C LYS A 94 10.04 -1.57 -1.50
N ILE A 95 9.03 -0.85 -1.01
CA ILE A 95 9.09 0.61 -0.82
C ILE A 95 10.33 1.01 0.00
N ARG A 96 10.67 0.24 1.06
CA ARG A 96 11.88 0.51 1.87
C ARG A 96 13.16 0.44 1.05
N ASN A 97 13.20 -0.48 0.09
CA ASN A 97 14.35 -0.66 -0.79
C ASN A 97 14.42 0.47 -1.82
N LEU A 98 13.29 0.88 -2.42
CA LEU A 98 13.25 1.99 -3.37
C LEU A 98 13.65 3.33 -2.73
N LEU A 99 13.25 3.56 -1.48
CA LEU A 99 13.66 4.76 -0.75
C LEU A 99 15.17 4.79 -0.46
N LYS A 100 15.83 3.64 -0.33
CA LYS A 100 17.25 3.51 0.07
C LYS A 100 18.25 3.22 -1.06
N ASN A 101 17.89 2.31 -1.97
CA ASN A 101 18.79 1.64 -2.93
C ASN A 101 18.37 1.90 -4.39
N ASP A 102 17.47 2.85 -4.62
CA ASP A 102 16.99 3.35 -5.91
C ASP A 102 16.41 2.30 -6.90
N SER A 103 16.25 1.03 -6.50
CA SER A 103 15.63 -0.01 -7.32
C SER A 103 14.93 -1.09 -6.50
N ALA A 104 13.91 -1.72 -7.10
CA ALA A 104 13.25 -2.91 -6.59
C ALA A 104 12.91 -3.85 -7.75
N LYS A 105 13.08 -5.15 -7.51
CA LYS A 105 12.68 -6.22 -8.42
C LYS A 105 11.55 -7.01 -7.77
N VAL A 106 10.56 -7.36 -8.59
CA VAL A 106 9.45 -8.24 -8.23
C VAL A 106 9.35 -9.31 -9.30
N THR A 107 9.29 -10.57 -8.87
CA THR A 107 9.04 -11.69 -9.77
C THR A 107 7.58 -12.09 -9.61
N ILE A 108 6.86 -12.18 -10.73
CA ILE A 108 5.45 -12.59 -10.73
C ILE A 108 5.35 -13.92 -11.45
N THR A 109 4.85 -14.94 -10.75
CA THR A 109 4.59 -16.25 -11.32
C THR A 109 3.09 -16.41 -11.55
N TYR A 110 2.71 -16.71 -12.79
CA TYR A 110 1.33 -16.99 -13.16
C TYR A 110 1.12 -18.50 -13.28
N THR A 111 0.06 -18.99 -12.67
CA THR A 111 -0.41 -20.38 -12.78
C THR A 111 -1.81 -20.39 -13.38
N ALA A 112 -2.32 -21.57 -13.73
CA ALA A 112 -3.67 -21.69 -14.29
C ALA A 112 -4.80 -21.25 -13.35
N LYS A 113 -4.52 -21.12 -12.04
CA LYS A 113 -5.50 -20.76 -11.01
C LYS A 113 -5.28 -19.39 -10.39
N ASP A 114 -4.01 -18.99 -10.26
CA ASP A 114 -3.64 -17.80 -9.49
C ASP A 114 -2.27 -17.25 -9.90
N ARG A 115 -1.87 -16.13 -9.31
CA ARG A 115 -0.54 -15.54 -9.42
C ARG A 115 0.09 -15.34 -8.03
N THR A 116 1.40 -15.48 -7.95
CA THR A 116 2.17 -15.20 -6.74
C THR A 116 3.23 -14.15 -7.00
N PHE A 117 3.55 -13.37 -5.96
CA PHE A 117 4.59 -12.35 -5.99
C PHE A 117 5.77 -12.81 -5.13
N ASP A 118 6.91 -13.04 -5.76
CA ASP A 118 8.15 -13.35 -5.08
C ASP A 118 9.02 -12.10 -4.93
N ILE A 119 9.64 -12.01 -3.75
CA ILE A 119 10.35 -10.84 -3.25
C ILE A 119 11.80 -11.28 -3.02
N GLU A 120 12.65 -11.11 -4.04
CA GLU A 120 14.11 -11.35 -3.95
C GLU A 120 14.82 -10.21 -3.20
#